data_AF-A0A8T4I9V1-F1
#
_entry.id   AF-A0A8T4I9V1-F1
#
_cell.length_a   1.000
_cell.length_b   1.000
_cell.length_c   1.000
_cell.angle_alpha   90.00
_cell.angle_beta   90.00
_cell.angle_gamma   90.00
#
_symmetry.space_group_name_H-M   'P 1'
#
loop_
_entity.id
_entity.type
_entity.pdbx_description
1 polymer ?
#
loop_
_entity_poly.entity_id
_entity_poly.type
_entity_poly.pdbx_seq_one_letter_code
_entity_poly.pdbx_strand_id
1 'polypeptide(L)'
;MKTPFDAILRTRRRELDQVRIAINAEASRLVEIDDAHAVLREEVARECHTASADWAMSTHAYLRRKLAERATLHARRIAAAENVEMLRGRAAETYGSMRAIENAADRFRFDVERRRQRAEQQAADEAGTARFVRDANAARRPQAGER
;
A
#
# COMPACT_ATOMS: atom_id res chain seq x y z
N MET A 1 21.10 0.30 -8.66
CA MET A 1 21.51 1.48 -7.86
C MET A 1 20.63 1.56 -6.64
N LYS A 2 21.21 1.59 -5.43
CA LYS A 2 20.47 1.73 -4.17
C LYS A 2 20.09 3.20 -4.00
N THR A 3 18.83 3.52 -3.75
CA THR A 3 18.38 4.91 -3.53
C THR A 3 18.24 5.19 -2.03
N PRO A 4 18.40 6.44 -1.58
CA PRO A 4 18.15 6.79 -0.17
C PRO A 4 16.69 6.53 0.25
N PHE A 5 15.77 6.36 -0.71
CA PHE A 5 14.36 6.10 -0.48
C PHE A 5 14.02 4.62 -0.24
N ASP A 6 14.94 3.69 -0.55
CA ASP A 6 14.69 2.24 -0.53
C ASP A 6 14.23 1.73 0.85
N ALA A 7 14.80 2.28 1.93
CA ALA A 7 14.44 1.91 3.29
C ALA A 7 13.00 2.31 3.63
N ILE A 8 12.60 3.54 3.26
CA ILE A 8 11.26 4.06 3.50
C ILE A 8 10.24 3.29 2.65
N LEU A 9 10.53 3.04 1.36
CA LEU A 9 9.67 2.26 0.48
C LEU A 9 9.41 0.85 1.01
N ARG A 10 10.44 0.20 1.57
CA ARG A 10 10.29 -1.11 2.19
C ARG A 10 9.36 -1.07 3.39
N THR A 11 9.49 -0.06 4.25
CA THR A 11 8.60 0.13 5.41
C THR A 11 7.16 0.36 4.95
N ARG A 12 6.93 1.26 4.00
CA ARG A 12 5.58 1.53 3.46
C ARG A 12 4.94 0.32 2.80
N ARG A 13 5.73 -0.52 2.10
CA ARG A 13 5.22 -1.77 1.54
C ARG A 13 4.75 -2.75 2.62
N ARG A 14 5.53 -2.90 3.70
CA ARG A 14 5.12 -3.73 4.85
C ARG A 14 3.87 -3.20 5.53
N GLU A 15 3.76 -1.89 5.70
CA GLU A 15 2.55 -1.26 6.25
C GLU A 15 1.33 -1.54 5.36
N LEU A 16 1.46 -1.42 4.04
CA LEU A 16 0.39 -1.73 3.09
C LEU A 16 -0.03 -3.21 3.15
N ASP A 17 0.94 -4.12 3.26
CA ASP A 17 0.68 -5.55 3.40
C ASP A 17 -0.06 -5.87 4.72
N GLN A 18 0.32 -5.22 5.82
CA GLN A 18 -0.40 -5.35 7.10
C GLN A 18 -1.84 -4.85 7.00
N VAL A 19 -2.06 -3.69 6.37
CA VAL A 19 -3.41 -3.15 6.18
C VAL A 19 -4.26 -4.08 5.31
N ARG A 20 -3.69 -4.68 4.25
CA ARG A 20 -4.38 -5.68 3.43
C ARG A 20 -4.81 -6.91 4.22
N ILE A 21 -3.93 -7.43 5.07
CA ILE A 21 -4.23 -8.56 5.95
C ILE A 21 -5.38 -8.18 6.90
N ALA A 22 -5.34 -7.00 7.50
CA ALA A 22 -6.39 -6.52 8.39
C ALA A 22 -7.75 -6.37 7.66
N ILE A 23 -7.76 -5.83 6.44
CA ILE A 23 -8.99 -5.73 5.62
C ILE A 23 -9.57 -7.12 5.37
N ASN A 24 -8.74 -8.09 4.99
CA ASN A 24 -9.20 -9.45 4.75
C ASN A 24 -9.76 -10.09 6.03
N ALA A 25 -9.13 -9.85 7.20
CA ALA A 25 -9.62 -10.35 8.46
C ALA A 25 -11.01 -9.78 8.83
N GLU A 26 -11.20 -8.46 8.68
CA GLU A 26 -12.51 -7.84 8.94
C GLU A 26 -13.57 -8.23 7.88
N ALA A 27 -13.16 -8.46 6.63
CA ALA A 27 -14.06 -8.99 5.61
C ALA A 27 -14.52 -10.42 5.94
N SER A 28 -13.62 -11.30 6.38
CA SER A 28 -14.00 -12.64 6.87
C SER A 28 -14.93 -12.55 8.07
N ARG A 29 -14.67 -11.63 9.00
CA ARG A 29 -15.54 -11.40 10.16
C ARG A 29 -16.96 -10.95 9.75
N LEU A 30 -17.09 -10.13 8.71
CA LEU A 30 -18.41 -9.75 8.18
C LEU A 30 -19.17 -10.97 7.64
N VAL A 31 -18.49 -11.87 6.94
CA VAL A 31 -19.08 -13.14 6.46
C VAL A 31 -19.55 -13.99 7.63
N GLU A 32 -18.72 -14.17 8.66
CA GLU A 32 -19.10 -14.93 9.88
C GLU A 32 -20.33 -14.33 10.58
N ILE A 33 -20.44 -13.00 10.62
CA ILE A 33 -21.60 -12.30 11.20
C ILE A 33 -22.85 -12.51 10.34
N ASP A 34 -22.72 -12.46 9.01
CA ASP A 34 -23.84 -12.68 8.09
C ASP A 34 -24.33 -14.14 8.15
N ASP A 35 -23.43 -15.11 8.30
CA ASP A 35 -23.75 -16.52 8.55
C ASP A 35 -24.47 -16.71 9.90
N ALA A 36 -23.96 -16.08 10.97
CA ALA A 36 -24.63 -16.10 12.27
C ALA A 36 -26.04 -15.49 12.20
N HIS A 37 -26.24 -14.42 11.42
CA HIS A 37 -27.56 -13.86 11.16
C HIS A 37 -28.48 -14.83 10.39
N ALA A 38 -27.95 -15.62 9.46
CA ALA A 38 -28.72 -16.65 8.76
C ALA A 38 -29.18 -17.76 9.72
N VAL A 39 -28.25 -18.31 10.51
CA VAL A 39 -28.56 -19.33 11.53
C VAL A 39 -29.60 -18.83 12.53
N LEU A 40 -29.43 -17.59 13.03
CA LEU A 40 -30.37 -17.00 13.97
C LEU A 40 -31.78 -16.87 13.39
N ARG A 41 -31.90 -16.52 12.10
CA ARG A 41 -33.19 -16.44 11.40
C ARG A 41 -33.86 -17.81 11.29
N GLU A 42 -33.10 -18.84 10.96
CA GLU A 42 -33.61 -20.22 10.87
C GLU A 42 -34.05 -20.75 12.23
N GLU A 43 -33.30 -20.47 13.30
CA GLU A 43 -33.70 -20.83 14.68
C GLU A 43 -35.02 -20.18 15.09
N VAL A 44 -35.16 -18.86 14.85
CA VAL A 44 -36.39 -18.14 15.16
C VAL A 44 -37.56 -18.67 14.34
N ALA A 45 -37.35 -18.94 13.04
CA ALA A 45 -38.39 -19.50 12.18
C ALA A 45 -38.86 -20.89 12.67
N ARG A 46 -37.93 -21.76 13.06
CA ARG A 46 -38.24 -23.09 13.63
C ARG A 46 -39.02 -22.97 14.94
N GLU A 47 -38.58 -22.10 15.86
CA GLU A 47 -39.26 -21.91 17.13
C GLU A 47 -40.68 -21.36 16.94
N CYS A 48 -40.86 -20.35 16.07
CA CYS A 48 -42.17 -19.81 15.75
C CYS A 48 -43.10 -20.86 15.13
N HIS A 49 -42.56 -21.75 14.29
CA HIS A 49 -43.34 -22.85 13.72
C HIS A 49 -43.79 -23.84 14.80
N THR A 50 -42.91 -24.27 15.70
CA THR A 50 -43.26 -25.15 16.81
C THR A 50 -44.27 -24.51 17.76
N ALA A 51 -44.07 -23.25 18.12
CA ALA A 51 -44.98 -22.51 18.99
C ALA A 51 -46.37 -22.30 18.36
N SER A 52 -46.45 -22.20 17.03
CA SER A 52 -47.74 -22.12 16.34
C SER A 52 -48.54 -23.43 16.41
N ALA A 53 -47.88 -24.57 16.63
CA ALA A 53 -48.49 -25.88 16.75
C ALA A 53 -48.96 -26.21 18.18
N ASP A 54 -48.43 -25.52 19.20
CA ASP A 54 -48.80 -25.73 20.61
C ASP A 54 -49.09 -24.40 21.32
N TRP A 55 -50.37 -24.14 21.55
CA TRP A 55 -50.88 -22.92 22.21
C TRP A 55 -50.49 -22.82 23.69
N ALA A 56 -50.05 -23.90 24.33
CA ALA A 56 -49.60 -23.89 25.72
C ALA A 56 -48.12 -23.43 25.86
N MET A 57 -47.36 -23.35 24.76
CA MET A 57 -45.97 -22.92 24.78
C MET A 57 -45.84 -21.39 24.74
N SER A 58 -45.25 -20.80 25.79
CA SER A 58 -44.91 -19.37 25.80
C SER A 58 -43.49 -19.12 25.26
N THR A 59 -43.40 -18.52 24.08
CA THR A 59 -42.11 -18.22 23.39
C THR A 59 -41.53 -16.85 23.77
N HIS A 60 -42.19 -16.07 24.62
CA HIS A 60 -41.87 -14.65 24.81
C HIS A 60 -40.42 -14.42 25.32
N ALA A 61 -39.99 -15.20 26.31
CA ALA A 61 -38.63 -15.09 26.86
C ALA A 61 -37.55 -15.49 25.83
N TYR A 62 -37.83 -16.52 25.02
CA TYR A 62 -36.95 -16.94 23.93
C TYR A 62 -36.83 -15.85 22.86
N LEU A 63 -37.94 -15.30 22.39
CA LEU A 63 -37.95 -14.26 21.36
C LEU A 63 -37.21 -13.00 21.85
N ARG A 64 -37.42 -12.60 23.12
CA ARG A 64 -36.68 -11.48 23.71
C ARG A 64 -35.16 -11.71 23.69
N ARG A 65 -34.70 -12.92 24.03
CA ARG A 65 -33.28 -13.29 23.96
C ARG A 65 -32.77 -13.21 22.52
N LYS A 66 -33.52 -13.75 21.56
CA LYS A 66 -33.12 -13.76 20.14
C LYS A 66 -33.11 -12.37 19.50
N LEU A 67 -33.99 -11.47 19.93
CA LEU A 67 -33.94 -10.05 19.54
C LEU A 67 -32.68 -9.35 20.07
N ALA A 68 -32.29 -9.60 21.32
CA ALA A 68 -31.06 -9.06 21.89
C ALA A 68 -29.80 -9.62 21.18
N GLU A 69 -29.80 -10.91 20.86
CA GLU A 69 -28.75 -11.56 20.08
C GLU A 69 -28.62 -10.94 18.68
N ARG A 70 -29.76 -10.74 17.98
CA ARG A 70 -29.81 -10.07 16.68
C ARG A 70 -29.28 -8.63 16.74
N ALA A 71 -29.67 -7.87 17.76
CA ALA A 71 -29.18 -6.51 17.96
C ALA A 71 -27.66 -6.47 18.18
N THR A 72 -27.13 -7.43 18.95
CA THR A 72 -25.69 -7.58 19.18
C THR A 72 -24.93 -7.90 17.88
N LEU A 73 -25.44 -8.85 17.08
CA LEU A 73 -24.85 -9.17 15.77
C LEU A 73 -24.88 -7.97 14.82
N HIS A 74 -25.98 -7.22 14.82
CA HIS A 74 -26.12 -6.02 14.00
C HIS A 74 -25.10 -4.94 14.38
N ALA A 75 -24.93 -4.68 15.68
CA ALA A 75 -23.92 -3.74 16.18
C ALA A 75 -22.50 -4.18 15.80
N ARG A 76 -22.19 -5.48 15.90
CA ARG A 76 -20.90 -6.04 15.47
C ARG A 76 -20.68 -5.87 13.97
N ARG A 77 -21.72 -6.06 13.16
CA ARG A 77 -21.66 -5.88 11.70
C ARG A 77 -21.34 -4.44 11.33
N ILE A 78 -21.99 -3.48 11.98
CA ILE A 78 -21.72 -2.04 11.78
C ILE A 78 -20.26 -1.74 12.13
N ALA A 79 -19.79 -2.15 13.30
CA ALA A 79 -18.43 -1.90 13.74
C ALA A 79 -17.38 -2.52 12.78
N ALA A 80 -17.61 -3.76 12.32
CA ALA A 80 -16.72 -4.41 11.35
C ALA A 80 -16.72 -3.67 9.99
N ALA A 81 -17.88 -3.20 9.52
CA ALA A 81 -17.98 -2.42 8.29
C ALA A 81 -17.26 -1.07 8.39
N GLU A 82 -17.42 -0.36 9.51
CA GLU A 82 -16.71 0.89 9.80
C GLU A 82 -15.19 0.67 9.84
N ASN A 83 -14.73 -0.43 10.45
CA ASN A 83 -13.32 -0.80 10.47
C ASN A 83 -12.78 -1.06 9.05
N VAL A 84 -13.54 -1.75 8.19
CA VAL A 84 -13.14 -1.96 6.79
C VAL A 84 -12.98 -0.63 6.06
N GLU A 85 -13.92 0.30 6.20
CA GLU A 85 -13.83 1.61 5.56
C GLU A 85 -12.64 2.43 6.08
N MET A 86 -12.41 2.43 7.40
CA MET A 86 -11.24 3.07 7.99
C MET A 86 -9.93 2.46 7.44
N LEU A 87 -9.84 1.14 7.35
CA LEU A 87 -8.65 0.46 6.82
C LEU A 87 -8.45 0.75 5.32
N ARG A 88 -9.52 0.85 4.54
CA ARG A 88 -9.47 1.27 3.13
C ARG A 88 -8.94 2.69 2.98
N GLY A 89 -9.41 3.62 3.82
CA GLY A 89 -8.87 4.98 3.88
C GLY A 89 -7.36 4.99 4.15
N ARG A 90 -6.93 4.27 5.19
CA ARG A 90 -5.51 4.11 5.53
C ARG A 90 -4.69 3.48 4.41
N ALA A 91 -5.24 2.48 3.70
CA ALA A 91 -4.60 1.86 2.56
C ALA A 91 -4.39 2.86 1.42
N ALA A 92 -5.40 3.68 1.12
CA ALA A 92 -5.34 4.71 0.08
C ALA A 92 -4.27 5.77 0.41
N GLU A 93 -4.22 6.25 1.66
CA GLU A 93 -3.19 7.19 2.12
C GLU A 93 -1.78 6.61 2.02
N THR A 94 -1.60 5.37 2.51
CA THR A 94 -0.30 4.68 2.48
C THR A 94 0.16 4.46 1.04
N TYR A 95 -0.75 4.09 0.15
CA TYR A 95 -0.47 3.92 -1.27
C TYR A 95 -0.08 5.25 -1.94
N GLY A 96 -0.83 6.33 -1.67
CA GLY A 96 -0.52 7.66 -2.20
C GLY A 96 0.85 8.17 -1.75
N SER A 97 1.16 8.02 -0.47
CA SER A 97 2.47 8.34 0.11
C SER A 97 3.60 7.52 -0.53
N MET A 98 3.41 6.19 -0.64
CA MET A 98 4.37 5.31 -1.29
C MET A 98 4.63 5.74 -2.74
N ARG A 99 3.58 6.06 -3.49
CA ARG A 99 3.71 6.49 -4.89
C ARG A 99 4.47 7.82 -5.04
N ALA A 100 4.26 8.76 -4.12
CA ALA A 100 5.03 10.00 -4.09
C ALA A 100 6.53 9.75 -3.85
N ILE A 101 6.87 8.81 -2.96
CA ILE A 101 8.26 8.43 -2.67
C ILE A 101 8.89 7.69 -3.87
N GLU A 102 8.15 6.80 -4.53
CA GLU A 102 8.61 6.13 -5.77
C GLU A 102 8.96 7.16 -6.84
N ASN A 103 8.10 8.16 -7.07
CA ASN A 103 8.37 9.23 -8.02
C ASN A 103 9.61 10.05 -7.64
N ALA A 104 9.83 10.31 -6.34
CA ALA A 104 11.03 11.00 -5.88
C ALA A 104 12.30 10.17 -6.10
N ALA A 105 12.22 8.85 -5.87
CA ALA A 105 13.29 7.92 -6.16
C ALA A 105 13.62 7.88 -7.65
N ASP A 106 12.62 7.88 -8.54
CA ASP A 106 12.81 7.90 -9.99
C ASP A 106 13.53 9.17 -10.45
N ARG A 107 13.10 10.34 -9.95
CA ARG A 107 13.77 11.62 -10.22
C ARG A 107 15.21 11.62 -9.75
N PHE A 108 15.46 11.11 -8.54
CA PHE A 108 16.82 10.98 -8.02
C PHE A 108 17.69 10.09 -8.92
N ARG A 109 17.17 8.95 -9.38
CA ARG A 109 17.90 8.05 -10.28
C ARG A 109 18.26 8.74 -11.59
N PHE A 110 17.30 9.46 -12.17
CA PHE A 110 17.52 10.23 -13.39
C PHE A 110 18.56 11.32 -13.23
N ASP A 111 18.52 12.07 -12.12
CA ASP A 111 19.47 13.15 -11.85
C ASP A 111 20.90 12.62 -11.62
N VAL A 112 21.04 11.50 -10.92
CA VAL A 112 22.34 10.84 -10.72
C VAL A 112 22.92 10.39 -12.06
N GLU A 113 22.11 9.76 -12.90
CA GLU A 113 22.55 9.31 -14.23
C GLU A 113 22.94 10.50 -15.12
N ARG A 114 22.14 11.56 -15.14
CA ARG A 114 22.47 12.80 -15.86
C ARG A 114 23.77 13.43 -15.39
N ARG A 115 24.00 13.48 -14.07
CA ARG A 115 25.26 14.02 -13.50
C ARG A 115 26.46 13.18 -13.91
N ARG A 116 26.30 11.86 -13.91
CA ARG A 116 27.34 10.93 -14.37
C ARG A 116 27.68 11.17 -15.83
N GLN A 117 26.69 11.23 -16.72
CA GLN A 117 26.89 11.49 -18.15
C GLN A 117 27.58 12.83 -18.41
N ARG A 118 27.20 13.89 -17.67
CA ARG A 118 27.86 15.20 -17.76
C ARG A 118 29.32 15.15 -17.32
N ALA A 119 29.62 14.43 -16.25
CA ALA A 119 30.99 14.27 -15.77
C ALA A 119 31.86 13.48 -16.77
N GLU A 120 31.29 12.44 -17.39
CA GLU A 120 31.98 11.65 -18.44
C GLU A 120 32.25 12.50 -19.69
N GLN A 121 31.29 13.32 -20.14
CA GLN A 121 31.48 14.26 -21.24
C GLN A 121 32.53 15.32 -20.93
N GLN A 122 32.44 15.94 -19.75
CA GLN A 122 33.41 16.95 -19.33
C GLN A 122 34.84 16.38 -19.30
N ALA A 123 35.02 15.18 -18.77
CA ALA A 123 36.33 14.51 -18.76
C ALA A 123 36.86 14.23 -20.18
N ALA A 124 35.98 13.85 -21.12
CA ALA A 124 36.35 13.65 -22.52
C ALA A 124 36.75 14.96 -23.21
N ASP A 125 36.00 16.04 -22.98
CA ASP A 125 36.26 17.37 -23.53
C ASP A 125 37.57 17.96 -22.98
N GLU A 126 37.83 17.81 -21.68
CA GLU A 126 39.09 18.21 -21.04
C GLU A 126 40.28 17.44 -21.64
N ALA A 127 40.15 16.13 -21.82
CA ALA A 127 41.19 15.31 -22.44
C ALA A 127 41.44 15.69 -23.91
N GLY A 128 40.38 15.96 -24.67
CA GLY A 128 40.47 16.43 -26.06
C GLY A 128 41.15 17.79 -26.17
N THR A 129 40.75 18.74 -25.32
CA THR A 129 41.34 20.08 -25.25
C THR A 129 42.83 20.02 -24.88
N ALA A 130 43.19 19.19 -23.89
CA ALA A 130 44.58 19.02 -23.47
C ALA A 130 45.47 18.38 -24.56
N ARG A 131 44.91 17.54 -25.45
CA ARG A 131 45.63 17.03 -26.63
C ARG A 131 45.78 18.11 -27.68
N PHE A 132 44.70 18.79 -28.04
CA PHE A 132 44.73 19.88 -29.02
C PHE A 132 45.74 20.98 -28.65
N VAL A 133 45.76 21.42 -27.39
CA VAL A 133 46.73 22.42 -26.90
C VAL A 133 48.17 21.91 -27.01
N ARG A 134 48.42 20.62 -26.71
CA ARG A 134 49.74 20.00 -26.88
C ARG A 134 50.17 19.98 -28.34
N ASP A 135 49.31 19.55 -29.24
CA ASP A 135 49.59 19.46 -30.67
C ASP A 135 49.81 20.86 -31.28
N ALA A 136 48.98 21.84 -30.91
CA ALA A 136 49.14 23.23 -31.32
C ALA A 136 50.47 23.83 -30.83
N ASN A 137 50.88 23.53 -29.60
CA ASN A 137 52.17 23.98 -29.06
C ASN A 137 53.36 23.28 -29.73
N ALA A 138 53.23 22.00 -30.10
CA ALA A 138 54.26 21.27 -30.85
C ALA A 138 54.41 21.86 -32.26
N ALA A 139 53.31 22.14 -32.96
CA ALA A 139 53.31 22.77 -34.28
C ALA A 139 53.84 24.22 -34.25
N ARG A 140 53.66 24.94 -33.14
CA ARG A 140 54.17 26.31 -32.93
C ARG A 140 55.63 26.39 -32.53
N ARG A 141 56.31 25.28 -32.18
CA ARG A 141 57.77 25.31 -31.99
C ARG A 141 58.42 25.37 -33.38
N PRO A 142 58.96 26.52 -33.83
CA PRO A 142 59.76 26.53 -35.04
C PRO A 142 61.02 25.68 -34.80
N GLN A 143 61.54 25.07 -35.87
CA GLN A 143 62.85 24.41 -35.92
C GLN A 143 63.96 25.39 -35.54
N ALA A 144 64.10 25.72 -34.26
CA ALA A 144 65.26 26.39 -33.70
C ALA A 144 66.32 25.31 -33.43
N GLY A 145 66.90 24.76 -34.49
CA GLY A 145 67.83 23.64 -34.38
C GLY A 145 68.58 23.24 -35.66
N GLU A 146 68.52 24.04 -36.73
CA GLU A 146 69.42 23.87 -37.87
C GLU A 146 70.12 25.20 -38.17
N ARG A 147 71.23 25.48 -37.48
CA ARG A 147 72.43 26.17 -37.97
C ARG A 147 73.62 25.83 -37.08
#